data_AF-A0A1A8TAB1-F1
#
_entry.id   AF-A0A1A8TAB1-F1
#
_cell.length_a   1.000
_cell.length_b   1.000
_cell.length_c   1.000
_cell.angle_alpha   90.00
_cell.angle_beta   90.00
_cell.angle_gamma   90.00
#
_symmetry.space_group_name_H-M   'P 1'
#
loop_
_entity.id
_entity.type
_entity.pdbx_description
1 polymer ?
#
loop_
_entity_poly.entity_id
_entity_poly.type
_entity_poly.pdbx_seq_one_letter_code
_entity_poly.pdbx_strand_id
1 'polypeptide(L)'
;MRILRAGFVVLPLLLAACSFPTKPFSSDSSTNQADTLGHVKVEPATDANTAQGNEVETAELSHQELLAKYQSLQTLAEQNIEELETRLGYSISKMSLSIPSTDDMGLLKSKVAQLQDYTSDLSSQILALDKRVVERRDQPNKGDLLQVHLSALEVDHQTSFKAQPLVGNWIRGESRVVRLNENFLMENGTSEPLNLTYTETYQIIINEKLIGTFGPNRSKYELEFDAPTADQAGQIVGTLKIRIPD
;
A
#
# COMPACT_ATOMS: atom_id res chain seq x y z
N MET A 1 -55.82 -6.18 45.28
CA MET A 1 -54.45 -5.87 45.75
C MET A 1 -53.76 -7.14 46.20
N ARG A 2 -52.69 -7.54 45.51
CA ARG A 2 -51.48 -8.11 46.13
C ARG A 2 -50.41 -8.16 45.05
N ILE A 3 -49.39 -7.35 45.31
CA ILE A 3 -48.24 -7.06 44.47
C ILE A 3 -47.23 -8.17 44.74
N LEU A 4 -46.77 -8.86 43.70
CA LEU A 4 -45.58 -9.71 43.77
C LEU A 4 -44.45 -9.03 43.01
N ARG A 5 -43.54 -8.43 43.79
CA ARG A 5 -42.22 -7.97 43.37
C ARG A 5 -41.24 -9.15 43.51
N ALA A 6 -40.67 -9.57 42.40
CA ALA A 6 -39.36 -10.23 42.26
C ALA A 6 -39.13 -10.27 40.74
N GLY A 7 -38.31 -9.40 40.16
CA GLY A 7 -36.86 -9.43 40.29
C GLY A 7 -36.34 -9.87 38.92
N PHE A 8 -36.22 -8.93 37.98
CA PHE A 8 -35.53 -9.18 36.72
C PHE A 8 -34.49 -8.09 36.50
N VAL A 9 -33.24 -8.54 36.50
CA VAL A 9 -32.04 -7.78 36.18
C VAL A 9 -32.10 -7.41 34.70
N VAL A 10 -32.12 -6.12 34.39
CA VAL A 10 -31.82 -5.63 33.03
C VAL A 10 -30.90 -4.42 33.15
N LEU A 11 -29.62 -4.69 32.99
CA LEU A 11 -28.62 -3.82 32.37
C LEU A 11 -27.61 -4.81 31.73
N PRO A 12 -26.96 -4.54 30.58
CA PRO A 12 -26.66 -3.23 29.99
C PRO A 12 -26.85 -3.18 28.46
N LEU A 13 -26.57 -2.02 27.85
CA LEU A 13 -25.93 -1.79 26.53
C LEU A 13 -26.26 -0.35 26.11
N LEU A 14 -25.52 0.62 26.64
CA LEU A 14 -24.37 1.21 25.92
C LEU A 14 -24.76 1.55 24.48
N LEU A 15 -25.20 2.80 24.33
CA LEU A 15 -25.11 3.59 23.11
C LEU A 15 -23.68 3.48 22.56
N ALA A 16 -23.45 2.52 21.65
CA ALA A 16 -22.30 2.58 20.76
C ALA A 16 -22.58 3.70 19.75
N ALA A 17 -22.14 4.90 20.11
CA ALA A 17 -21.96 5.99 19.19
C ALA A 17 -21.04 5.50 18.06
N CYS A 18 -21.59 5.44 16.84
CA CYS A 18 -20.80 5.38 15.62
C CYS A 18 -19.92 6.64 15.59
N SER A 19 -18.66 6.52 16.02
CA SER A 19 -17.66 7.56 15.89
C SER A 19 -17.17 7.61 14.46
N PHE A 20 -17.89 8.34 13.62
CA PHE A 20 -17.28 8.98 12.45
C PHE A 20 -16.34 10.08 12.95
N PRO A 21 -15.04 10.09 12.60
CA PRO A 21 -14.24 11.29 12.77
C PRO A 21 -14.74 12.35 11.78
N THR A 22 -15.62 13.21 12.26
CA THR A 22 -15.97 14.47 11.60
C THR A 22 -14.80 15.43 11.78
N LYS A 23 -14.25 15.88 10.66
CA LYS A 23 -13.22 16.92 10.57
C LYS A 23 -13.79 18.24 11.12
N PRO A 24 -13.25 18.85 12.19
CA PRO A 24 -13.63 20.20 12.55
C PRO A 24 -12.86 21.18 11.66
N PHE A 25 -13.59 21.91 10.83
CA PHE A 25 -13.15 23.23 10.38
C PHE A 25 -13.32 24.21 11.53
N SER A 26 -12.23 24.85 11.96
CA SER A 26 -12.27 26.27 12.31
C SER A 26 -10.84 26.83 12.40
N SER A 27 -10.62 27.88 11.62
CA SER A 27 -9.58 28.88 11.76
C SER A 27 -9.74 29.65 13.07
N ASP A 28 -8.69 29.74 13.88
CA ASP A 28 -8.01 31.01 14.20
C ASP A 28 -6.83 30.82 15.17
N SER A 29 -5.93 31.77 15.06
CA SER A 29 -4.59 31.92 15.62
C SER A 29 -4.43 31.82 17.15
N SER A 30 -3.38 31.13 17.61
CA SER A 30 -2.37 31.69 18.54
C SER A 30 -1.22 30.70 18.81
N THR A 31 -0.02 31.15 18.45
CA THR A 31 1.32 30.91 19.02
C THR A 31 1.44 30.05 20.29
N ASN A 32 2.21 28.96 20.23
CA ASN A 32 3.60 28.91 20.77
C ASN A 32 4.29 27.55 20.56
N GLN A 33 5.60 27.67 20.36
CA GLN A 33 6.64 26.67 20.06
C GLN A 33 6.61 25.37 20.88
N ALA A 34 6.95 24.25 20.23
CA ALA A 34 8.25 23.60 20.44
C ALA A 34 8.52 22.48 19.41
N ASP A 35 9.68 22.62 18.78
CA ASP A 35 10.63 21.59 18.37
C ASP A 35 10.44 20.67 17.15
N THR A 36 11.33 20.95 16.18
CA THR A 36 12.11 20.04 15.32
C THR A 36 11.64 19.72 13.89
N LEU A 37 12.17 20.54 12.95
CA LEU A 37 12.92 20.19 11.71
C LEU A 37 12.36 19.06 10.81
N GLY A 38 12.07 19.22 9.53
CA GLY A 38 12.21 20.33 8.60
C GLY A 38 11.80 19.86 7.18
N HIS A 39 10.67 20.36 6.68
CA HIS A 39 10.24 20.20 5.29
C HIS A 39 10.75 21.40 4.49
N VAL A 40 11.57 21.14 3.46
CA VAL A 40 12.09 22.15 2.55
C VAL A 40 10.93 22.71 1.72
N LYS A 41 10.80 24.04 1.70
CA LYS A 41 9.85 24.81 0.90
C LYS A 41 10.62 25.44 -0.27
N VAL A 42 10.15 25.22 -1.48
CA VAL A 42 10.64 25.85 -2.71
C VAL A 42 9.67 26.96 -3.11
N GLU A 43 10.17 28.19 -3.24
CA GLU A 43 9.64 29.25 -4.13
C GLU A 43 10.62 30.44 -4.20
N PRO A 44 10.51 31.39 -5.17
CA PRO A 44 11.19 31.37 -6.46
C PRO A 44 12.23 32.50 -6.64
N ALA A 45 12.85 32.51 -7.82
CA ALA A 45 14.01 33.31 -8.24
C ALA A 45 13.92 34.83 -8.01
N THR A 46 15.07 35.44 -7.67
CA THR A 46 15.40 36.82 -8.03
C THR A 46 16.91 36.93 -8.28
N ASP A 47 17.26 37.45 -9.46
CA ASP A 47 18.62 37.68 -9.93
C ASP A 47 19.40 38.68 -9.09
N ALA A 48 20.66 38.37 -8.76
CA ALA A 48 21.73 39.35 -8.63
C ALA A 48 23.10 38.67 -8.80
N ASN A 49 23.80 39.07 -9.87
CA ASN A 49 25.19 38.78 -10.18
C ASN A 49 26.11 38.83 -8.94
N THR A 50 26.92 37.80 -8.73
CA THR A 50 28.36 37.94 -8.45
C THR A 50 29.05 36.67 -8.91
N ALA A 51 29.91 36.80 -9.92
CA ALA A 51 30.83 35.77 -10.35
C ALA A 51 31.86 35.51 -9.24
N GLN A 52 31.86 34.30 -8.71
CA GLN A 52 33.02 33.69 -8.07
C GLN A 52 32.94 32.20 -8.34
N GLY A 53 33.84 31.74 -9.21
CA GLY A 53 34.01 30.34 -9.54
C GLY A 53 34.38 29.58 -8.27
N ASN A 54 33.48 28.70 -7.85
CA ASN A 54 33.87 27.47 -7.21
C ASN A 54 33.63 26.39 -8.26
N GLU A 55 34.71 25.92 -8.86
CA GLU A 55 34.74 24.57 -9.41
C GLU A 55 34.24 23.66 -8.30
N VAL A 56 33.01 23.17 -8.46
CA VAL A 56 32.59 21.97 -7.76
C VAL A 56 33.47 20.89 -8.38
N GLU A 57 34.62 20.63 -7.76
CA GLU A 57 35.34 19.39 -7.95
C GLU A 57 34.34 18.28 -7.66
N THR A 58 33.71 17.76 -8.70
CA THR A 58 33.05 16.48 -8.67
C THR A 58 34.15 15.50 -8.30
N ALA A 59 34.26 15.16 -7.01
CA ALA A 59 35.13 14.10 -6.54
C ALA A 59 34.86 12.89 -7.43
N GLU A 60 35.84 12.56 -8.28
CA GLU A 60 35.69 11.44 -9.19
C GLU A 60 35.61 10.18 -8.33
N LEU A 61 34.45 9.52 -8.36
CA LEU A 61 34.26 8.26 -7.67
C LEU A 61 35.31 7.27 -8.14
N SER A 62 35.94 6.59 -7.18
CA SER A 62 36.86 5.50 -7.44
C SER A 62 36.15 4.35 -8.15
N HIS A 63 36.94 3.44 -8.74
CA HIS A 63 36.41 2.26 -9.41
C HIS A 63 35.47 1.45 -8.51
N GLN A 64 35.88 1.24 -7.26
CA GLN A 64 35.12 0.47 -6.28
C GLN A 64 33.82 1.17 -5.87
N GLU A 65 33.84 2.51 -5.73
CA GLU A 65 32.64 3.29 -5.45
C GLU A 65 31.64 3.27 -6.61
N LEU A 66 32.13 3.31 -7.85
CA LEU A 66 31.27 3.18 -9.03
C LEU A 66 30.63 1.79 -9.13
N LEU A 67 31.36 0.72 -8.80
CA LEU A 67 30.79 -0.63 -8.73
C LEU A 67 29.74 -0.76 -7.62
N ALA A 68 30.02 -0.22 -6.43
CA ALA A 68 29.05 -0.21 -5.34
C ALA A 68 27.79 0.58 -5.71
N LYS A 69 27.95 1.74 -6.36
CA LYS A 69 26.84 2.55 -6.87
C LYS A 69 26.03 1.78 -7.94
N TYR A 70 26.70 1.09 -8.86
CA TYR A 70 26.04 0.26 -9.86
C TYR A 70 25.19 -0.83 -9.20
N GLN A 71 25.75 -1.58 -8.24
CA GLN A 71 25.04 -2.64 -7.52
C GLN A 71 23.84 -2.10 -6.74
N SER A 72 24.00 -0.97 -6.05
CA SER A 72 22.90 -0.33 -5.32
C SER A 72 21.77 0.10 -6.25
N LEU A 73 22.09 0.71 -7.39
CA LEU A 73 21.09 1.10 -8.38
C LEU A 73 20.41 -0.11 -9.03
N GLN A 74 21.14 -1.22 -9.18
CA GLN A 74 20.57 -2.47 -9.70
C GLN A 74 19.54 -3.04 -8.72
N THR A 75 19.88 -3.17 -7.45
CA THR A 75 18.94 -3.63 -6.42
C THR A 75 17.70 -2.72 -6.35
N LEU A 76 17.89 -1.40 -6.41
CA LEU A 76 16.79 -0.46 -6.41
C LEU A 76 15.91 -0.58 -7.66
N ALA A 77 16.51 -0.79 -8.85
CA ALA A 77 15.75 -1.02 -10.08
C ALA A 77 14.93 -2.30 -9.99
N GLU A 78 15.49 -3.39 -9.46
CA GLU A 78 14.80 -4.67 -9.27
C GLU A 78 13.60 -4.52 -8.32
N GLN A 79 13.78 -3.83 -7.20
CA GLN A 79 12.69 -3.52 -6.25
C GLN A 79 11.59 -2.67 -6.89
N ASN A 80 11.96 -1.61 -7.61
CA ASN A 80 10.99 -0.75 -8.28
C ASN A 80 10.24 -1.49 -9.40
N ILE A 81 10.91 -2.41 -10.10
CA ILE A 81 10.26 -3.26 -11.10
C ILE A 81 9.25 -4.16 -10.42
N GLU A 82 9.61 -4.87 -9.34
CA GLU A 82 8.69 -5.74 -8.61
C GLU A 82 7.46 -4.99 -8.11
N GLU A 83 7.66 -3.79 -7.54
CA GLU A 83 6.57 -2.92 -7.10
C GLU A 83 5.66 -2.49 -8.25
N LEU A 84 6.24 -2.08 -9.39
CA LEU A 84 5.47 -1.71 -10.58
C LEU A 84 4.72 -2.92 -11.17
N GLU A 85 5.35 -4.08 -11.28
CA GLU A 85 4.69 -5.30 -11.78
C GLU A 85 3.52 -5.69 -10.87
N THR A 86 3.73 -5.61 -9.56
CA THR A 86 2.69 -5.84 -8.55
C THR A 86 1.55 -4.85 -8.69
N ARG A 87 1.84 -3.55 -8.75
CA ARG A 87 0.81 -2.51 -8.85
C ARG A 87 0.14 -2.42 -10.20
N LEU A 88 0.78 -2.82 -11.30
CA LEU A 88 0.19 -2.79 -12.62
C LEU A 88 -0.58 -4.09 -12.92
N GLY A 89 -0.19 -5.19 -12.29
CA GLY A 89 -0.75 -6.52 -12.50
C GLY A 89 -0.26 -7.19 -13.79
N TYR A 90 0.84 -6.72 -14.37
CA TYR A 90 1.49 -7.30 -15.54
C TYR A 90 2.99 -7.04 -15.52
N SER A 91 3.76 -7.90 -16.20
CA SER A 91 5.21 -7.76 -16.26
C SER A 91 5.64 -6.58 -17.13
N ILE A 92 6.65 -5.84 -16.68
CA ILE A 92 7.21 -4.70 -17.42
C ILE A 92 8.55 -5.08 -18.06
N SER A 93 8.91 -4.37 -19.13
CA SER A 93 10.15 -4.65 -19.85
C SER A 93 11.35 -4.34 -18.95
N LYS A 94 12.16 -5.36 -18.66
CA LYS A 94 13.38 -5.21 -17.86
C LYS A 94 14.53 -4.80 -18.76
N MET A 95 15.24 -3.74 -18.40
CA MET A 95 16.50 -3.38 -19.06
C MET A 95 17.50 -4.54 -18.90
N SER A 96 18.17 -4.93 -19.99
CA SER A 96 19.24 -5.93 -19.90
C SER A 96 20.45 -5.31 -19.21
N LEU A 97 20.68 -5.71 -17.96
CA LEU A 97 21.80 -5.26 -17.15
C LEU A 97 22.93 -6.29 -17.23
N SER A 98 23.79 -6.18 -18.25
CA SER A 98 25.05 -6.90 -18.26
C SER A 98 26.12 -6.06 -17.58
N ILE A 99 26.69 -6.59 -16.50
CA ILE A 99 27.87 -6.01 -15.85
C ILE A 99 28.99 -6.02 -16.90
N PRO A 100 29.54 -4.86 -17.29
CA PRO A 100 30.73 -4.86 -18.13
C PRO A 100 31.87 -5.53 -17.36
N SER A 101 32.66 -6.36 -18.04
CA SER A 101 34.00 -6.71 -17.54
C SER A 101 34.74 -5.40 -17.20
N THR A 102 35.15 -5.30 -15.94
CA THR A 102 35.16 -4.06 -15.16
C THR A 102 36.41 -3.18 -15.32
N ASP A 103 37.36 -3.47 -16.20
CA ASP A 103 38.58 -2.66 -16.25
C ASP A 103 38.40 -1.31 -16.98
N ASP A 104 37.31 -1.15 -17.75
CA ASP A 104 36.99 0.10 -18.44
C ASP A 104 36.16 1.05 -17.57
N MET A 105 36.86 2.03 -16.98
CA MET A 105 36.25 3.08 -16.16
C MET A 105 35.22 3.93 -16.92
N GLY A 106 35.45 4.22 -18.20
CA GLY A 106 34.54 5.03 -19.02
C GLY A 106 33.23 4.28 -19.28
N LEU A 107 33.34 2.99 -19.59
CA LEU A 107 32.19 2.11 -19.74
C LEU A 107 31.41 1.95 -18.43
N LEU A 108 32.09 1.78 -17.29
CA LEU A 108 31.45 1.69 -15.98
C LEU A 108 30.68 2.98 -15.63
N LYS A 109 31.29 4.16 -15.82
CA LYS A 109 30.61 5.45 -15.62
C LYS A 109 29.36 5.57 -16.49
N SER A 110 29.45 5.19 -17.77
CA SER A 110 28.31 5.21 -18.70
C SER A 110 27.18 4.26 -18.27
N LYS A 111 27.51 3.05 -17.80
CA LYS A 111 26.51 2.09 -17.31
C LYS A 111 25.85 2.52 -16.00
N VAL A 112 26.61 3.12 -15.09
CA VAL A 112 26.04 3.74 -13.88
C VAL A 112 25.06 4.84 -14.25
N ALA A 113 25.39 5.71 -15.21
CA ALA A 113 24.49 6.77 -15.66
C ALA A 113 23.20 6.21 -16.30
N GLN A 114 23.33 5.23 -17.20
CA GLN A 114 22.18 4.56 -17.82
C GLN A 114 21.24 3.93 -16.79
N LEU A 115 21.81 3.23 -15.80
CA LEU A 115 21.02 2.60 -14.75
C LEU A 115 20.40 3.63 -13.80
N GLN A 116 21.09 4.73 -13.53
CA GLN A 116 20.55 5.84 -12.74
C GLN A 116 19.33 6.48 -13.44
N ASP A 117 19.41 6.74 -14.74
CA ASP A 117 18.29 7.29 -15.53
C ASP A 117 17.11 6.32 -15.54
N TYR A 118 17.37 5.03 -15.77
CA TYR A 118 16.35 3.98 -15.76
C TYR A 118 15.66 3.87 -14.39
N THR A 119 16.42 3.84 -13.30
CA THR A 119 15.85 3.79 -11.94
C THR A 119 15.05 5.06 -11.60
N SER A 120 15.47 6.22 -12.09
CA SER A 120 14.72 7.48 -11.92
C SER A 120 13.38 7.45 -12.67
N ASP A 121 13.34 6.87 -13.86
CA ASP A 121 12.08 6.69 -14.62
C ASP A 121 11.12 5.74 -13.88
N LEU A 122 11.61 4.58 -13.43
CA LEU A 122 10.81 3.63 -12.63
C LEU A 122 10.22 4.30 -11.38
N SER A 123 11.04 5.08 -10.68
CA SER A 123 10.62 5.80 -9.47
C SER A 123 9.55 6.85 -9.78
N SER A 124 9.67 7.54 -10.91
CA SER A 124 8.68 8.52 -11.37
C SER A 124 7.35 7.87 -11.72
N GLN A 125 7.38 6.66 -12.30
CA GLN A 125 6.17 5.88 -12.57
C GLN A 125 5.45 5.49 -11.28
N ILE A 126 6.18 5.03 -10.24
CA ILE A 126 5.60 4.71 -8.93
C ILE A 126 4.93 5.95 -8.31
N LEU A 127 5.62 7.10 -8.31
CA LEU A 127 5.07 8.35 -7.79
C LEU A 127 3.80 8.80 -8.54
N ALA A 128 3.76 8.57 -9.86
CA ALA A 128 2.56 8.86 -10.66
C ALA A 128 1.39 7.95 -10.28
N LEU A 129 1.64 6.68 -9.95
CA LEU A 129 0.62 5.76 -9.43
C LEU A 129 0.11 6.21 -8.06
N ASP A 130 1.00 6.58 -7.13
CA ASP A 130 0.61 7.10 -5.81
C ASP A 130 -0.30 8.32 -5.93
N LYS A 131 0.07 9.26 -6.81
CA LYS A 131 -0.73 10.46 -7.06
C LYS A 131 -2.12 10.09 -7.58
N ARG A 132 -2.21 9.15 -8.53
CA ARG A 132 -3.49 8.71 -9.09
C ARG A 132 -4.38 8.05 -8.04
N VAL A 133 -3.82 7.25 -7.13
CA VAL A 133 -4.57 6.65 -6.02
C VAL A 133 -5.15 7.74 -5.11
N VAL A 134 -4.36 8.76 -4.78
CA VAL A 134 -4.82 9.91 -4.00
C VAL A 134 -5.94 10.68 -4.72
N GLU A 135 -5.76 10.97 -6.01
CA GLU A 135 -6.77 11.64 -6.83
C GLU A 135 -8.10 10.87 -6.86
N ARG A 136 -8.05 9.54 -7.07
CA ARG A 136 -9.24 8.68 -7.05
C ARG A 136 -9.90 8.60 -5.68
N ARG A 137 -9.12 8.62 -4.60
CA ARG A 137 -9.67 8.62 -3.23
C ARG A 137 -10.47 9.88 -2.96
N ASP A 138 -9.93 11.02 -3.37
CA ASP A 138 -10.54 12.32 -3.11
C ASP A 138 -11.71 12.59 -4.06
N GLN A 139 -11.65 12.07 -5.30
CA GLN A 139 -12.68 12.23 -6.34
C GLN A 139 -12.87 10.92 -7.14
N PRO A 140 -13.59 9.92 -6.59
CA PRO A 140 -13.73 8.61 -7.23
C PRO A 140 -14.65 8.67 -8.45
N ASN A 141 -14.19 8.13 -9.59
CA ASN A 141 -15.07 7.88 -10.73
C ASN A 141 -15.83 6.56 -10.56
N LYS A 142 -16.86 6.37 -11.40
CA LYS A 142 -17.57 5.09 -11.48
C LYS A 142 -16.60 3.98 -11.91
N GLY A 143 -16.39 2.99 -11.05
CA GLY A 143 -15.44 1.89 -11.24
C GLY A 143 -14.12 2.05 -10.49
N ASP A 144 -13.80 3.22 -9.94
CA ASP A 144 -12.65 3.36 -9.03
C ASP A 144 -12.95 2.77 -7.65
N LEU A 145 -14.22 2.83 -7.24
CA LEU A 145 -14.71 2.25 -6.00
C LEU A 145 -15.16 0.80 -6.21
N LEU A 146 -14.61 -0.09 -5.39
CA LEU A 146 -14.95 -1.51 -5.32
C LEU A 146 -15.54 -1.79 -3.95
N GLN A 147 -16.77 -2.30 -3.91
CA GLN A 147 -17.26 -2.91 -2.69
C GLN A 147 -16.81 -4.38 -2.66
N VAL A 148 -16.08 -4.74 -1.61
CA VAL A 148 -15.62 -6.10 -1.38
C VAL A 148 -16.34 -6.66 -0.15
N HIS A 149 -16.85 -7.88 -0.30
CA HIS A 149 -17.48 -8.64 0.76
C HIS A 149 -16.76 -9.98 0.87
N LEU A 150 -16.09 -10.18 2.01
CA LEU A 150 -15.48 -11.43 2.40
C LEU A 150 -16.42 -12.15 3.36
N SER A 151 -16.77 -13.40 3.06
CA SER A 151 -17.68 -14.20 3.88
C SER A 151 -17.20 -15.63 4.02
N ALA A 152 -17.77 -16.39 4.95
CA ALA A 152 -17.38 -17.77 5.23
C ALA A 152 -15.87 -17.93 5.51
N LEU A 153 -15.28 -16.93 6.18
CA LEU A 153 -13.85 -16.88 6.47
C LEU A 153 -13.49 -17.89 7.56
N GLU A 154 -12.65 -18.86 7.20
CA GLU A 154 -12.03 -19.81 8.11
C GLU A 154 -10.51 -19.65 8.01
N VAL A 155 -9.87 -19.43 9.16
CA VAL A 155 -8.41 -19.35 9.27
C VAL A 155 -7.95 -20.63 9.93
N ASP A 156 -7.18 -21.42 9.21
CA ASP A 156 -6.53 -22.63 9.72
C ASP A 156 -5.05 -22.34 9.98
N HIS A 157 -4.71 -22.04 11.24
CA HIS A 157 -3.35 -21.77 11.68
C HIS A 157 -3.19 -22.01 13.18
N GLN A 158 -2.35 -22.98 13.59
CA GLN A 158 -2.14 -23.45 14.97
C GLN A 158 -3.43 -23.89 15.71
N THR A 159 -4.46 -23.05 15.72
CA THR A 159 -5.85 -23.25 16.10
C THR A 159 -6.75 -22.69 15.00
N SER A 160 -7.58 -23.53 14.38
CA SER A 160 -8.50 -23.07 13.34
C SER A 160 -9.69 -22.31 13.94
N PHE A 161 -10.08 -21.19 13.34
CA PHE A 161 -11.22 -20.39 13.78
C PHE A 161 -12.03 -19.78 12.64
N LYS A 162 -13.30 -19.47 12.91
CA LYS A 162 -14.19 -18.78 11.97
C LYS A 162 -14.19 -17.29 12.27
N ALA A 163 -13.77 -16.50 11.30
CA ALA A 163 -13.77 -15.05 11.40
C ALA A 163 -15.12 -14.46 10.98
N GLN A 164 -15.42 -13.26 11.49
CA GLN A 164 -16.61 -12.53 11.07
C GLN A 164 -16.51 -12.13 9.59
N PRO A 165 -17.62 -12.14 8.82
CA PRO A 165 -17.65 -11.56 7.49
C PRO A 165 -17.25 -10.08 7.51
N LEU A 166 -16.64 -9.62 6.41
CA LEU A 166 -16.15 -8.27 6.27
C LEU A 166 -16.75 -7.63 5.02
N VAL A 167 -17.22 -6.40 5.14
CA VAL A 167 -17.70 -5.60 4.02
C VAL A 167 -17.03 -4.23 4.09
N GLY A 168 -16.53 -3.74 2.98
CA GLY A 168 -15.97 -2.40 2.88
C GLY A 168 -15.97 -1.89 1.44
N ASN A 169 -15.50 -0.65 1.27
CA ASN A 169 -15.28 -0.07 -0.03
C ASN A 169 -13.79 0.28 -0.17
N TRP A 170 -13.21 -0.07 -1.30
CA TRP A 170 -11.80 0.10 -1.62
C TRP A 170 -11.65 0.90 -2.91
N ILE A 171 -10.59 1.70 -2.96
CA ILE A 171 -10.21 2.40 -4.18
C ILE A 171 -9.19 1.55 -4.93
N ARG A 172 -9.35 1.47 -6.25
CA ARG A 172 -8.40 0.80 -7.14
C ARG A 172 -6.98 1.33 -6.97
N GLY A 173 -6.02 0.42 -6.83
CA GLY A 173 -4.60 0.72 -6.58
C GLY A 173 -4.23 0.90 -5.10
N GLU A 174 -5.18 0.79 -4.17
CA GLU A 174 -4.86 0.77 -2.73
C GLU A 174 -4.45 -0.61 -2.23
N SER A 175 -3.72 -0.65 -1.11
CA SER A 175 -3.52 -1.85 -0.29
C SER A 175 -4.02 -1.60 1.12
N ARG A 176 -4.59 -2.62 1.76
CA ARG A 176 -5.14 -2.55 3.12
C ARG A 176 -4.82 -3.81 3.91
N VAL A 177 -4.57 -3.64 5.20
CA VAL A 177 -4.45 -4.74 6.15
C VAL A 177 -5.75 -4.85 6.93
N VAL A 178 -6.38 -6.02 6.93
CA VAL A 178 -7.59 -6.30 7.70
C VAL A 178 -7.28 -7.34 8.77
N ARG A 179 -7.63 -7.08 10.03
CA ARG A 179 -7.40 -8.04 11.12
C ARG A 179 -8.59 -8.98 11.24
N LEU A 180 -8.35 -10.27 11.00
CA LEU A 180 -9.30 -11.35 11.20
C LEU A 180 -9.19 -11.81 12.65
N ASN A 181 -10.22 -11.59 13.45
CA ASN A 181 -10.25 -12.01 14.86
C ASN A 181 -11.34 -13.07 15.05
N GLU A 182 -11.11 -13.97 16.00
CA GLU A 182 -12.16 -14.83 16.52
C GLU A 182 -13.27 -13.99 17.18
N ASN A 183 -14.51 -14.48 17.10
CA ASN A 183 -15.67 -13.82 17.68
C ASN A 183 -15.54 -13.82 19.23
N PHE A 184 -15.32 -12.64 19.82
CA PHE A 184 -14.82 -12.42 21.21
C PHE A 184 -15.66 -13.01 22.38
N LEU A 185 -16.77 -13.70 22.11
CA LEU A 185 -17.56 -14.35 23.17
C LEU A 185 -16.81 -15.48 23.90
N MET A 186 -15.60 -15.83 23.45
CA MET A 186 -14.67 -16.76 24.11
C MET A 186 -13.31 -16.06 24.28
N GLU A 187 -12.77 -16.08 25.49
CA GLU A 187 -11.72 -15.18 26.02
C GLU A 187 -10.28 -15.33 25.43
N ASN A 188 -10.09 -15.91 24.25
CA ASN A 188 -8.76 -16.08 23.65
C ASN A 188 -8.66 -15.38 22.29
N GLY A 189 -8.10 -14.17 22.28
CA GLY A 189 -8.01 -13.32 21.09
C GLY A 189 -6.85 -13.68 20.16
N THR A 190 -6.98 -14.76 19.39
CA THR A 190 -6.12 -14.99 18.22
C THR A 190 -6.55 -14.05 17.09
N SER A 191 -5.57 -13.36 16.48
CA SER A 191 -5.79 -12.42 15.38
C SER A 191 -4.85 -12.73 14.22
N GLU A 192 -5.39 -12.81 13.01
CA GLU A 192 -4.63 -13.01 11.78
C GLU A 192 -4.72 -11.76 10.88
N PRO A 193 -3.60 -11.11 10.52
CA PRO A 193 -3.61 -10.01 9.57
C PRO A 193 -3.77 -10.53 8.13
N LEU A 194 -4.75 -9.98 7.40
CA LEU A 194 -5.00 -10.22 5.99
C LEU A 194 -4.53 -9.02 5.17
N ASN A 195 -3.44 -9.17 4.40
CA ASN A 195 -2.96 -8.11 3.52
C ASN A 195 -3.63 -8.22 2.16
N LEU A 196 -4.54 -7.28 1.87
CA LEU A 196 -5.26 -7.16 0.60
C LEU A 196 -4.60 -6.08 -0.25
N THR A 197 -4.00 -6.47 -1.37
CA THR A 197 -3.41 -5.55 -2.34
C THR A 197 -4.27 -5.52 -3.60
N TYR A 198 -4.62 -4.31 -4.05
CA TYR A 198 -5.36 -4.08 -5.29
C TYR A 198 -4.46 -3.38 -6.30
N THR A 199 -4.52 -3.80 -7.55
CA THR A 199 -3.64 -3.26 -8.60
C THR A 199 -4.36 -2.18 -9.44
N GLU A 200 -3.64 -1.57 -10.38
CA GLU A 200 -4.18 -0.73 -11.45
C GLU A 200 -5.01 -1.56 -12.43
N THR A 201 -4.99 -2.89 -12.37
CA THR A 201 -6.06 -3.73 -12.90
C THR A 201 -6.87 -4.26 -11.72
N TYR A 202 -8.09 -4.79 -11.90
CA TYR A 202 -8.81 -5.31 -10.74
C TYR A 202 -8.27 -6.68 -10.35
N GLN A 203 -6.99 -6.77 -10.00
CA GLN A 203 -6.42 -7.96 -9.40
C GLN A 203 -6.51 -7.80 -7.89
N ILE A 204 -6.94 -8.85 -7.22
CA ILE A 204 -6.94 -8.93 -5.75
C ILE A 204 -5.91 -9.95 -5.35
N ILE A 205 -4.94 -9.50 -4.58
CA ILE A 205 -3.86 -10.31 -4.05
C ILE A 205 -4.03 -10.34 -2.54
N ILE A 206 -4.02 -11.54 -1.96
CA ILE A 206 -4.04 -11.76 -0.51
C ILE A 206 -2.76 -12.45 -0.11
N ASN A 207 -1.97 -11.84 0.77
CA ASN A 207 -0.71 -12.41 1.27
C ASN A 207 0.12 -13.00 0.11
N GLU A 208 0.40 -12.17 -0.90
CA GLU A 208 1.18 -12.48 -2.12
C GLU A 208 0.53 -13.50 -3.09
N LYS A 209 -0.61 -14.10 -2.74
CA LYS A 209 -1.35 -14.98 -3.65
C LYS A 209 -2.40 -14.21 -4.45
N LEU A 210 -2.33 -14.29 -5.79
CA LEU A 210 -3.39 -13.79 -6.66
C LEU A 210 -4.67 -14.61 -6.45
N ILE A 211 -5.72 -13.95 -5.99
CA ILE A 211 -7.03 -14.54 -5.73
C ILE A 211 -7.94 -14.45 -6.96
N GLY A 212 -7.83 -13.36 -7.72
CA GLY A 212 -8.59 -13.23 -8.95
C GLY A 212 -8.30 -11.94 -9.69
N THR A 213 -8.61 -11.96 -10.98
CA THR A 213 -8.54 -10.81 -11.89
C THR A 213 -9.94 -10.49 -12.39
N PHE A 214 -10.37 -9.26 -12.19
CA PHE A 214 -11.70 -8.77 -12.53
C PHE A 214 -11.61 -7.70 -13.62
N GLY A 215 -12.71 -7.51 -14.34
CA GLY A 215 -12.82 -6.51 -15.39
C GLY A 215 -13.89 -5.47 -15.04
N PRO A 216 -13.80 -4.24 -15.58
CA PRO A 216 -14.83 -3.21 -15.37
C PRO A 216 -16.16 -3.57 -16.02
N ASN A 217 -16.16 -4.50 -16.97
CA ASN A 217 -17.30 -4.82 -17.81
C ASN A 217 -18.35 -5.72 -17.12
N ARG A 218 -18.05 -6.26 -15.94
CA ARG A 218 -19.05 -6.95 -15.12
C ARG A 218 -19.20 -6.22 -13.81
N SER A 219 -20.45 -5.99 -13.43
CA SER A 219 -20.80 -5.27 -12.20
C SER A 219 -20.68 -6.13 -10.94
N LYS A 220 -20.57 -7.46 -11.08
CA LYS A 220 -20.54 -8.42 -9.97
C LYS A 220 -19.60 -9.59 -10.27
N TYR A 221 -18.86 -9.99 -9.25
CA TYR A 221 -18.02 -11.17 -9.22
C TYR A 221 -18.20 -11.90 -7.90
N GLU A 222 -18.17 -13.23 -7.94
CA GLU A 222 -18.22 -14.10 -6.76
C GLU A 222 -17.32 -15.30 -7.03
N LEU A 223 -16.43 -15.61 -6.10
CA LEU A 223 -15.55 -16.77 -6.16
C LEU A 223 -15.24 -17.28 -4.75
N GLU A 224 -15.00 -18.59 -4.65
CA GLU A 224 -14.34 -19.19 -3.50
C GLU A 224 -12.83 -19.03 -3.65
N PHE A 225 -12.15 -18.74 -2.55
CA PHE A 225 -10.70 -18.59 -2.52
C PHE A 225 -10.09 -19.31 -1.34
N ASP A 226 -8.80 -19.58 -1.50
CA ASP A 226 -7.89 -19.91 -0.43
C ASP A 226 -6.64 -19.02 -0.56
N ALA A 227 -6.04 -18.62 0.56
CA ALA A 227 -4.84 -17.80 0.62
C ALA A 227 -3.96 -18.25 1.80
N PRO A 228 -2.64 -18.10 1.74
CA PRO A 228 -1.81 -18.38 2.91
C PRO A 228 -2.08 -17.37 4.04
N THR A 229 -1.81 -17.75 5.29
CA THR A 229 -1.65 -16.78 6.39
C THR A 229 -0.45 -15.87 6.14
N ALA A 230 -0.38 -14.74 6.83
CA ALA A 230 0.68 -13.75 6.68
C ALA A 230 2.07 -14.31 7.01
N ASP A 231 2.15 -15.29 7.90
CA ASP A 231 3.37 -16.02 8.25
C ASP A 231 3.61 -17.28 7.40
N GLN A 232 2.72 -17.55 6.44
CA GLN A 232 2.73 -18.72 5.55
C GLN A 232 2.63 -20.08 6.28
N ALA A 233 2.28 -20.09 7.58
CA ALA A 233 2.17 -21.32 8.37
C ALA A 233 0.79 -21.98 8.32
N GLY A 234 -0.18 -21.34 7.68
CA GLY A 234 -1.58 -21.78 7.60
C GLY A 234 -2.30 -21.30 6.34
N GLN A 235 -3.62 -21.46 6.34
CA GLN A 235 -4.47 -21.12 5.20
C GLN A 235 -5.73 -20.36 5.64
N ILE A 236 -6.17 -19.42 4.82
CA ILE A 236 -7.39 -18.65 4.95
C ILE A 236 -8.29 -19.06 3.79
N VAL A 237 -9.47 -19.59 4.09
CA VAL A 237 -10.45 -20.02 3.09
C VAL A 237 -11.72 -19.19 3.23
N GLY A 238 -12.35 -18.83 2.12
CA GLY A 238 -13.64 -18.17 2.16
C GLY A 238 -14.18 -17.77 0.79
N THR A 239 -15.24 -16.98 0.82
CA THR A 239 -15.92 -16.48 -0.38
C THR A 239 -15.67 -14.99 -0.55
N LEU A 240 -15.25 -14.58 -1.73
CA LEU A 240 -15.02 -13.19 -2.12
C LEU A 240 -16.09 -12.75 -3.11
N LYS A 241 -16.84 -11.70 -2.73
CA LYS A 241 -17.84 -11.05 -3.59
C LYS A 241 -17.43 -9.61 -3.84
N ILE A 242 -17.43 -9.20 -5.10
CA ILE A 242 -17.02 -7.85 -5.51
C ILE A 242 -18.10 -7.25 -6.38
N ARG A 243 -18.39 -5.97 -6.15
CA ARG A 243 -19.25 -5.19 -7.03
C ARG A 243 -18.80 -3.76 -7.16
N ILE A 244 -19.11 -3.14 -8.30
CA ILE A 244 -19.04 -1.69 -8.44
C ILE A 244 -20.29 -1.11 -7.75
N PRO A 245 -20.15 -0.23 -6.74
CA PRO A 245 -21.29 0.42 -6.11
C PRO A 245 -22.11 1.22 -7.11
N ASP A 246 -23.43 1.23 -6.93
CA ASP A 246 -24.37 1.97 -7.77
C ASP A 246 -24.27 3.48 -7.54
#